data_AF-A0A350EQV9-F1
#
_entry.id   AF-A0A350EQV9-F1
#
_cell.length_a   1.000
_cell.length_b   1.000
_cell.length_c   1.000
_cell.angle_alpha   90.00
_cell.angle_beta   90.00
_cell.angle_gamma   90.00
#
_symmetry.space_group_name_H-M   'P 1'
#
loop_
_entity.id
_entity.type
_entity.pdbx_description
1 polymer ?
#
loop_
_entity_poly.entity_id
_entity_poly.type
_entity_poly.pdbx_seq_one_letter_code
_entity_poly.pdbx_strand_id
1 'polypeptide(L)'
;MLYVTLIATAIIGAALASYLRLVGNQNDSVARSQAWNRAIPVLEAGIEEALAQIAKSTSASSMVANGWTASGTNYIKNRDLGNGDRYQVRISQVSPPVIESDGSVAVPMRPNESVTRRVRVTTRGSSFFTKALAAKGQIDLMGNNVATDSFDSSDPNYSTNGLYTAARRKDNGDVATNSGLVNSLSVGNADIRGRVSTGPGGSVSIGASGAVGNAAWHAAGNNGIQPGYATDDMNVNFPDVVAPFTIGLPPAPGIVGGTNYNYVLAGEPGVAG
;
A
#
# COMPACT_ATOMS: atom_id res chain seq x y z
N MET A 1 66.07 -44.78 -16.89
CA MET A 1 65.27 -43.87 -17.74
C MET A 1 63.78 -44.20 -17.68
N LEU A 2 63.34 -45.44 -17.94
CA LEU A 2 61.91 -45.85 -17.88
C LEU A 2 61.23 -45.63 -16.51
N TYR A 3 61.93 -45.91 -15.41
CA TYR A 3 61.36 -45.75 -14.06
C TYR A 3 61.05 -44.29 -13.70
N VAL A 4 61.91 -43.36 -14.11
CA VAL A 4 61.74 -41.92 -13.87
C VAL A 4 60.57 -41.37 -14.69
N THR A 5 60.41 -41.80 -15.94
CA THR A 5 59.29 -41.37 -16.79
C THR A 5 57.95 -41.89 -16.26
N LEU A 6 57.91 -43.10 -15.69
CA LEU A 6 56.69 -43.69 -15.14
C LEU A 6 56.23 -42.95 -13.87
N ILE A 7 57.16 -42.62 -12.98
CA ILE A 7 56.87 -41.81 -11.78
C ILE A 7 56.43 -40.40 -12.17
N ALA A 8 57.13 -39.75 -13.10
CA ALA A 8 56.77 -38.41 -13.57
C ALA A 8 55.35 -38.38 -14.16
N THR A 9 55.00 -39.37 -14.98
CA THR A 9 53.66 -39.49 -15.58
C THR A 9 52.58 -39.72 -14.51
N ALA A 10 52.85 -40.57 -13.51
CA ALA A 10 51.90 -40.82 -12.42
C ALA A 10 51.63 -39.55 -11.59
N ILE A 11 52.66 -38.76 -11.29
CA ILE A 11 52.52 -37.49 -10.55
C ILE A 11 51.71 -36.48 -11.37
N ILE A 12 52.01 -36.33 -12.66
CA ILE A 12 51.28 -35.41 -13.55
C ILE A 12 49.81 -35.85 -13.69
N GLY A 13 49.55 -37.15 -13.85
CA GLY A 13 48.20 -37.70 -13.92
C GLY A 13 47.39 -37.44 -12.65
N ALA A 14 47.99 -37.66 -11.47
CA ALA A 14 47.35 -37.36 -10.18
C ALA A 14 47.11 -35.86 -9.99
N ALA A 15 48.06 -35.00 -10.37
CA ALA A 15 47.92 -33.55 -10.30
C ALA A 15 46.79 -33.04 -11.23
N LEU A 16 46.72 -33.54 -12.46
CA LEU A 16 45.67 -33.20 -13.42
C LEU A 16 44.30 -33.64 -12.93
N ALA A 17 44.17 -34.88 -12.42
CA ALA A 17 42.90 -35.39 -11.90
C ALA A 17 42.39 -34.55 -10.71
N SER A 18 43.29 -34.20 -9.79
CA SER A 18 42.98 -33.31 -8.66
C SER A 18 42.57 -31.91 -9.14
N TYR A 19 43.27 -31.35 -10.12
CA TYR A 19 42.96 -30.03 -10.68
C TYR A 19 41.60 -30.01 -11.38
N LEU A 20 41.29 -31.01 -12.21
CA LEU A 20 39.98 -31.11 -12.88
C LEU A 20 38.83 -31.22 -11.87
N ARG A 21 39.03 -31.97 -10.77
CA ARG A 21 38.04 -32.05 -9.71
C ARG A 21 37.86 -30.72 -8.98
N LEU A 22 38.95 -29.99 -8.72
CA LEU A 22 38.89 -28.67 -8.11
C LEU A 22 38.14 -27.68 -9.00
N VAL A 23 38.43 -27.66 -10.30
CA VAL A 23 37.74 -26.79 -11.28
C VAL A 23 36.26 -27.14 -11.37
N GLY A 24 35.90 -28.42 -11.37
CA GLY A 24 34.49 -28.85 -11.34
C GLY A 24 33.76 -28.33 -10.09
N ASN A 25 34.35 -28.50 -8.91
CA ASN A 25 33.79 -27.98 -7.67
C ASN A 25 33.69 -26.45 -7.65
N GLN A 26 34.68 -25.75 -8.22
CA GLN A 26 34.67 -24.30 -8.32
C GLN A 26 33.54 -23.83 -9.25
N ASN A 27 33.36 -24.48 -10.40
CA ASN A 27 32.27 -24.18 -11.33
C ASN A 27 30.90 -24.37 -10.66
N ASP A 28 30.71 -25.46 -9.91
CA ASP A 28 29.47 -25.72 -9.18
C ASP A 28 29.19 -24.65 -8.11
N SER A 29 30.23 -24.24 -7.36
CA SER A 29 30.11 -23.19 -6.37
C SER A 29 29.72 -21.86 -7.02
N VAL A 30 30.32 -21.50 -8.16
CA VAL A 30 30.01 -20.27 -8.90
C VAL A 30 28.58 -20.31 -9.44
N ALA A 31 28.15 -21.44 -10.02
CA ALA A 31 26.80 -21.61 -10.55
C ALA A 31 25.74 -21.44 -9.45
N ARG A 32 25.95 -22.01 -8.26
CA ARG A 32 25.05 -21.82 -7.11
C ARG A 32 25.04 -20.38 -6.60
N SER A 33 26.19 -19.70 -6.55
CA SER A 33 26.26 -18.28 -6.18
C SER A 33 25.49 -17.39 -7.16
N GLN A 34 25.59 -17.66 -8.45
CA GLN A 34 24.82 -16.93 -9.46
C GLN A 34 23.31 -17.20 -9.32
N ALA A 35 22.90 -18.45 -9.10
CA ALA A 35 21.50 -18.80 -8.85
C ALA A 35 20.95 -18.12 -7.58
N TRP A 36 21.77 -18.04 -6.51
CA TRP A 36 21.40 -17.35 -5.27
C TRP A 36 21.15 -15.85 -5.47
N ASN A 37 21.96 -15.19 -6.30
CA ASN A 37 21.76 -13.78 -6.66
C ASN A 37 20.51 -13.60 -7.55
N ARG A 38 20.30 -14.50 -8.51
CA ARG A 38 19.15 -14.46 -9.43
C ARG A 38 17.80 -14.76 -8.74
N ALA A 39 17.79 -15.44 -7.59
CA ALA A 39 16.56 -15.67 -6.84
C ALA A 39 15.92 -14.38 -6.25
N ILE A 40 16.68 -13.27 -6.13
CA ILE A 40 16.17 -11.99 -5.65
C ILE A 40 15.14 -11.36 -6.59
N PRO A 41 15.44 -11.06 -7.87
CA PRO A 41 14.45 -10.47 -8.75
C PRO A 41 13.21 -11.36 -8.92
N VAL A 42 13.37 -12.68 -8.85
CA VAL A 42 12.26 -13.64 -8.90
C VAL A 42 11.34 -13.53 -7.69
N LEU A 43 11.89 -13.45 -6.47
CA LEU A 43 11.06 -13.27 -5.27
C LEU A 43 10.44 -11.87 -5.21
N GLU A 44 11.13 -10.84 -5.71
CA GLU A 44 10.62 -9.46 -5.76
C GLU A 44 9.40 -9.36 -6.67
N ALA A 45 9.40 -10.04 -7.82
CA ALA A 45 8.22 -10.13 -8.68
C ALA A 45 7.00 -10.70 -7.93
N GLY A 46 7.20 -11.70 -7.07
CA GLY A 46 6.15 -12.24 -6.21
C GLY A 46 5.65 -11.24 -5.16
N ILE A 47 6.56 -10.47 -4.55
CA ILE A 47 6.21 -9.41 -3.59
C ILE A 47 5.37 -8.33 -4.28
N GLU A 48 5.77 -7.87 -5.47
CA GLU A 48 5.06 -6.86 -6.24
C GLU A 48 3.64 -7.32 -6.63
N GLU A 49 3.48 -8.58 -7.07
CA GLU A 49 2.15 -9.12 -7.36
C GLU A 49 1.26 -9.18 -6.11
N ALA A 50 1.82 -9.56 -4.96
CA ALA A 50 1.08 -9.58 -3.71
C ALA A 50 0.70 -8.18 -3.22
N LEU A 51 1.61 -7.22 -3.30
CA LEU A 51 1.35 -5.83 -2.93
C LEU A 51 0.28 -5.21 -3.84
N ALA A 52 0.39 -5.40 -5.15
CA ALA A 52 -0.61 -4.93 -6.11
C ALA A 52 -1.99 -5.56 -5.85
N GLN A 53 -2.01 -6.85 -5.51
CA GLN A 53 -3.24 -7.53 -5.17
C GLN A 53 -3.86 -6.96 -3.88
N ILE A 54 -3.09 -6.78 -2.80
CA ILE A 54 -3.61 -6.22 -1.53
C ILE A 54 -4.11 -4.79 -1.73
N ALA A 55 -3.42 -3.98 -2.55
CA ALA A 55 -3.83 -2.61 -2.85
C ALA A 55 -5.17 -2.53 -3.62
N LYS A 56 -5.50 -3.54 -4.45
CA LYS A 56 -6.74 -3.56 -5.24
C LYS A 56 -7.84 -4.47 -4.67
N SER A 57 -7.49 -5.38 -3.76
CA SER A 57 -8.41 -6.40 -3.27
C SER A 57 -9.40 -5.82 -2.28
N THR A 58 -10.68 -5.81 -2.66
CA THR A 58 -11.79 -5.35 -1.81
C THR A 58 -12.51 -6.50 -1.11
N SER A 59 -12.22 -7.76 -1.45
CA SER A 59 -12.86 -8.95 -0.87
C SER A 59 -12.15 -10.26 -1.20
N ALA A 60 -12.46 -11.33 -0.45
CA ALA A 60 -12.01 -12.70 -0.74
C ALA A 60 -12.32 -13.14 -2.19
N SER A 61 -13.49 -12.75 -2.72
CA SER A 61 -13.92 -13.06 -4.09
C SER A 61 -12.99 -12.45 -5.15
N SER A 62 -12.46 -11.24 -4.89
CA SER A 62 -11.50 -10.58 -5.78
C SER A 62 -10.13 -11.29 -5.83
N MET A 63 -9.76 -12.01 -4.77
CA MET A 63 -8.53 -12.78 -4.73
C MET A 63 -8.64 -14.02 -5.62
N VAL A 64 -9.74 -14.77 -5.49
CA VAL A 64 -9.98 -15.98 -6.30
C VAL A 64 -10.15 -15.64 -7.77
N ALA A 65 -10.84 -14.53 -8.10
CA ALA A 65 -10.96 -14.05 -9.48
C ALA A 65 -9.60 -13.76 -10.13
N ASN A 66 -8.63 -13.26 -9.35
CA ASN A 66 -7.26 -13.02 -9.81
C ASN A 66 -6.36 -14.27 -9.70
N GLY A 67 -6.96 -15.45 -9.53
CA GLY A 67 -6.29 -16.75 -9.52
C GLY A 67 -5.42 -16.99 -8.29
N TRP A 68 -5.77 -16.41 -7.14
CA TRP A 68 -5.21 -16.78 -5.84
C TRP A 68 -6.01 -17.94 -5.25
N THR A 69 -5.32 -18.88 -4.62
CA THR A 69 -5.94 -20.05 -3.98
C THR A 69 -5.89 -19.90 -2.47
N ALA A 70 -7.03 -19.98 -1.79
CA ALA A 70 -7.06 -20.04 -0.33
C ALA A 70 -6.50 -21.38 0.16
N SER A 71 -5.54 -21.34 1.10
CA SER A 71 -4.93 -22.50 1.71
C SER A 71 -4.63 -22.21 3.18
N GLY A 72 -5.39 -22.85 4.08
CA GLY A 72 -5.34 -22.56 5.51
C GLY A 72 -5.60 -21.09 5.78
N THR A 73 -4.68 -20.42 6.48
CA THR A 73 -4.75 -19.00 6.85
C THR A 73 -4.14 -18.06 5.81
N ASN A 74 -3.82 -18.55 4.60
CA ASN A 74 -3.15 -17.77 3.57
C ASN A 74 -3.86 -17.86 2.21
N TYR A 75 -3.74 -16.81 1.41
CA TYR A 75 -3.94 -16.87 -0.04
C TYR A 75 -2.61 -17.11 -0.73
N ILE A 76 -2.55 -18.08 -1.63
CA ILE A 76 -1.31 -18.51 -2.30
C ILE A 76 -1.43 -18.24 -3.80
N LYS A 77 -0.37 -17.70 -4.37
CA LYS A 77 -0.18 -17.56 -5.82
C LYS A 77 1.15 -18.21 -6.21
N ASN A 78 1.10 -19.03 -7.26
CA ASN A 78 2.29 -19.62 -7.88
C ASN A 78 2.43 -19.05 -9.29
N ARG A 79 3.66 -18.75 -9.70
CA ARG A 79 3.96 -18.41 -11.09
C ARG A 79 5.30 -18.99 -11.51
N ASP A 80 5.28 -19.63 -12.68
CA ASP A 80 6.48 -20.05 -13.38
C ASP A 80 6.91 -18.92 -14.34
N LEU A 81 8.19 -18.54 -14.28
CA LEU A 81 8.80 -17.50 -15.13
C LEU A 81 9.56 -18.10 -16.32
N GLY A 82 9.51 -19.42 -16.47
CA GLY A 82 10.28 -20.17 -17.47
C GLY A 82 11.68 -20.52 -16.97
N ASN A 83 12.37 -21.40 -17.70
CA ASN A 83 13.75 -21.83 -17.43
C ASN A 83 13.99 -22.43 -16.02
N GLY A 84 12.94 -22.95 -15.38
CA GLY A 84 13.01 -23.50 -14.03
C GLY A 84 12.93 -22.45 -12.90
N ASP A 85 12.76 -21.18 -13.25
CA ASP A 85 12.60 -20.08 -12.30
C ASP A 85 11.11 -19.91 -11.99
N ARG A 86 10.77 -19.84 -10.70
CA ARG A 86 9.39 -19.72 -10.23
C ARG A 86 9.33 -18.98 -8.91
N TYR A 87 8.19 -18.35 -8.64
CA TYR A 87 7.89 -17.85 -7.30
C TYR A 87 6.59 -18.40 -6.76
N GLN A 88 6.53 -18.46 -5.43
CA GLN A 88 5.33 -18.72 -4.68
C GLN A 88 5.18 -17.62 -3.64
N VAL A 89 4.07 -16.90 -3.69
CA VAL A 89 3.78 -15.83 -2.75
C VAL A 89 2.52 -16.15 -1.95
N ARG A 90 2.55 -15.77 -0.67
CA ARG A 90 1.48 -15.99 0.30
C ARG A 90 1.08 -14.67 0.93
N ILE A 91 -0.22 -14.45 1.07
CA ILE A 91 -0.81 -13.33 1.80
C ILE A 91 -1.59 -13.91 2.97
N SER A 92 -1.24 -13.57 4.20
CA SER A 92 -1.97 -14.00 5.39
C SER A 92 -3.35 -13.34 5.47
N GLN A 93 -4.34 -14.06 6.01
CA GLN A 93 -5.70 -13.57 6.22
C GLN A 93 -5.88 -12.78 7.53
N VAL A 94 -4.80 -12.32 8.15
CA VAL A 94 -4.83 -11.42 9.32
C VAL A 94 -4.79 -9.96 8.88
N SER A 95 -5.30 -9.06 9.71
CA SER A 95 -5.24 -7.61 9.50
C SER A 95 -4.29 -6.96 10.51
N PRO A 96 -3.23 -6.24 10.09
CA PRO A 96 -2.77 -6.07 8.71
C PRO A 96 -2.12 -7.36 8.14
N PRO A 97 -2.19 -7.58 6.81
CA PRO A 97 -1.66 -8.80 6.21
C PRO A 97 -0.13 -8.84 6.19
N VAL A 98 0.42 -10.04 6.24
CA VAL A 98 1.83 -10.37 6.07
C VAL A 98 2.00 -11.10 4.75
N ILE A 99 2.99 -10.68 3.97
CA ILE A 99 3.35 -11.30 2.69
C ILE A 99 4.60 -12.16 2.90
N GLU A 100 4.60 -13.38 2.38
CA GLU A 100 5.79 -14.23 2.28
C GLU A 100 6.01 -14.64 0.83
N SER A 101 7.15 -14.27 0.25
CA SER A 101 7.52 -14.60 -1.13
C SER A 101 8.73 -15.52 -1.16
N ASP A 102 8.58 -16.65 -1.83
CA ASP A 102 9.61 -17.64 -2.12
C ASP A 102 10.02 -17.55 -3.59
N GLY A 103 11.22 -17.07 -3.90
CA GLY A 103 11.79 -17.13 -5.24
C GLY A 103 12.71 -18.34 -5.38
N SER A 104 12.39 -19.26 -6.29
CA SER A 104 13.16 -20.46 -6.58
C SER A 104 13.75 -20.39 -7.98
N VAL A 105 15.06 -20.63 -8.09
CA VAL A 105 15.81 -20.53 -9.36
C VAL A 105 16.58 -21.81 -9.58
N ALA A 106 16.56 -22.32 -10.81
CA ALA A 106 17.29 -23.53 -11.17
C ALA A 106 18.81 -23.29 -11.16
N VAL A 107 19.56 -24.23 -10.59
CA VAL A 107 21.03 -24.22 -10.63
C VAL A 107 21.48 -24.69 -12.01
N PRO A 108 22.29 -23.89 -12.75
CA PRO A 108 22.84 -24.32 -14.03
C PRO A 108 23.55 -25.67 -13.90
N MET A 109 23.40 -26.55 -14.89
CA MET A 109 24.02 -27.88 -14.95
C MET A 109 23.51 -28.90 -13.89
N ARG A 110 22.52 -28.53 -13.07
CA ARG A 110 21.86 -29.45 -12.12
C ARG A 110 20.32 -29.35 -12.27
N PRO A 111 19.74 -30.04 -13.26
CA PRO A 111 18.35 -29.83 -13.68
C PRO A 111 17.28 -30.10 -12.61
N ASN A 112 17.64 -30.78 -11.51
CA ASN A 112 16.74 -31.10 -10.40
C ASN A 112 17.07 -30.35 -9.11
N GLU A 113 18.03 -29.41 -9.14
CA GLU A 113 18.39 -28.61 -7.98
C GLU A 113 17.96 -27.16 -8.19
N SER A 114 17.23 -26.62 -7.22
CA SER A 114 16.86 -25.21 -7.19
C SER A 114 17.36 -24.57 -5.91
N VAL A 115 17.69 -23.29 -6.03
CA VAL A 115 18.03 -22.42 -4.91
C VAL A 115 16.82 -21.56 -4.62
N THR A 116 16.32 -21.62 -3.40
CA THR A 116 15.17 -20.83 -2.95
C THR A 116 15.58 -19.77 -1.93
N ARG A 117 15.07 -18.56 -2.11
CA ARG A 117 15.17 -17.47 -1.13
C ARG A 117 13.77 -17.04 -0.70
N ARG A 118 13.61 -16.77 0.59
CA ARG A 118 12.35 -16.30 1.19
C ARG A 118 12.52 -14.89 1.74
N VAL A 119 11.54 -14.03 1.48
CA VAL A 119 11.40 -12.73 2.13
C VAL A 119 10.00 -12.62 2.75
N ARG A 120 9.95 -12.01 3.93
CA ARG A 120 8.70 -11.67 4.62
C ARG A 120 8.54 -10.15 4.62
N VAL A 121 7.37 -9.68 4.23
CA VAL A 121 6.98 -8.26 4.26
C VAL A 121 5.80 -8.09 5.19
N THR A 122 5.98 -7.28 6.24
CA THR A 122 4.89 -6.82 7.11
C THR A 122 4.25 -5.58 6.51
N THR A 123 2.94 -5.61 6.28
CA THR A 123 2.21 -4.47 5.71
C THR A 123 1.56 -3.62 6.80
N ARG A 124 1.15 -2.41 6.43
CA ARG A 124 0.31 -1.52 7.25
C ARG A 124 -0.78 -0.94 6.37
N GLY A 125 -2.00 -0.84 6.88
CA GLY A 125 -3.09 -0.17 6.16
C GLY A 125 -2.77 1.31 5.94
N SER A 126 -2.92 1.78 4.71
CA SER A 126 -2.91 3.20 4.35
C SER A 126 -4.34 3.62 3.97
N SER A 127 -4.87 4.67 4.61
CA SER A 127 -6.14 5.26 4.20
C SER A 127 -5.90 6.33 3.13
N PHE A 128 -6.72 6.35 2.08
CA PHE A 128 -6.73 7.44 1.09
C PHE A 128 -7.16 8.78 1.71
N PHE A 129 -7.94 8.72 2.79
CA PHE A 129 -8.36 9.88 3.58
C PHE A 129 -8.07 9.58 5.05
N THR A 130 -6.94 10.08 5.56
CA THR A 130 -6.55 9.92 6.97
C THR A 130 -7.12 11.01 7.88
N LYS A 131 -7.88 11.94 7.30
CA LYS A 131 -8.44 13.13 7.94
C LYS A 131 -9.88 13.30 7.45
N ALA A 132 -10.76 13.73 8.33
CA ALA A 132 -12.15 14.04 8.01
C ALA A 132 -12.26 15.27 7.10
N LEU A 133 -11.36 16.24 7.30
CA LEU A 133 -11.21 17.41 6.43
C LEU A 133 -9.72 17.66 6.18
N ALA A 134 -9.33 17.77 4.91
CA ALA A 134 -7.97 18.14 4.53
C ALA A 134 -8.01 19.22 3.45
N ALA A 135 -7.20 20.27 3.58
CA ALA A 135 -7.09 21.33 2.58
C ALA A 135 -5.64 21.71 2.29
N LYS A 136 -5.36 22.07 1.03
CA LYS A 136 -4.07 22.65 0.61
C LYS A 136 -3.86 24.05 1.18
N GLY A 137 -4.92 24.86 1.25
CA GLY A 137 -4.93 26.21 1.81
C GLY A 137 -5.45 26.27 3.24
N GLN A 138 -5.60 27.49 3.75
CA GLN A 138 -6.18 27.76 5.07
C GLN A 138 -7.60 27.20 5.17
N ILE A 139 -7.93 26.65 6.33
CA ILE A 139 -9.30 26.28 6.71
C ILE A 139 -9.78 27.31 7.72
N ASP A 140 -10.82 28.07 7.37
CA ASP A 140 -11.48 28.98 8.30
C ASP A 140 -12.94 28.55 8.49
N LEU A 141 -13.27 28.11 9.70
CA LEU A 141 -14.62 27.67 10.07
C LEU A 141 -15.47 28.82 10.62
N MET A 142 -14.91 30.04 10.75
CA MET A 142 -15.57 31.30 11.12
C MET A 142 -16.57 31.21 12.29
N GLY A 143 -16.37 30.28 13.23
CA GLY A 143 -17.24 30.14 14.40
C GLY A 143 -18.63 29.56 14.14
N ASN A 144 -18.87 28.89 13.01
CA ASN A 144 -20.18 28.33 12.64
C ASN A 144 -20.58 27.03 13.38
N ASN A 145 -20.05 26.78 14.58
CA ASN A 145 -20.27 25.54 15.34
C ASN A 145 -20.10 24.26 14.50
N VAL A 146 -19.09 24.23 13.63
CA VAL A 146 -18.77 23.06 12.81
C VAL A 146 -18.40 21.90 13.74
N ALA A 147 -18.90 20.70 13.47
CA ALA A 147 -18.53 19.51 14.23
C ALA A 147 -17.90 18.46 13.30
N THR A 148 -16.81 17.86 13.74
CA THR A 148 -16.20 16.72 13.04
C THR A 148 -16.01 15.56 14.01
N ASP A 149 -16.43 14.37 13.59
CA ASP A 149 -16.29 13.14 14.35
C ASP A 149 -16.09 11.95 13.40
N SER A 150 -16.09 10.73 13.93
CA SER A 150 -16.07 9.52 13.10
C SER A 150 -17.08 8.48 13.52
N PHE A 151 -17.36 7.57 12.61
CA PHE A 151 -18.38 6.54 12.69
C PHE A 151 -17.84 5.22 12.15
N ASP A 152 -18.22 4.11 12.81
CA ASP A 152 -17.87 2.77 12.36
C ASP A 152 -19.14 1.92 12.30
N SER A 153 -19.65 1.67 11.09
CA SER A 153 -20.86 0.88 10.86
C SER A 153 -20.71 -0.60 11.23
N SER A 154 -19.48 -1.09 11.41
CA SER A 154 -19.20 -2.49 11.73
C SER A 154 -19.10 -2.75 13.25
N ASP A 155 -18.96 -1.71 14.07
CA ASP A 155 -18.83 -1.82 15.52
C ASP A 155 -20.16 -1.50 16.22
N PRO A 156 -20.83 -2.48 16.85
CA PRO A 156 -22.10 -2.25 17.57
C PRO A 156 -21.98 -1.30 18.76
N ASN A 157 -20.78 -1.05 19.28
CA ASN A 157 -20.56 -0.07 20.35
C ASN A 157 -20.56 1.37 19.82
N TYR A 158 -20.19 1.55 18.55
CA TYR A 158 -20.08 2.85 17.88
C TYR A 158 -21.06 3.02 16.72
N SER A 159 -22.08 2.16 16.67
CA SER A 159 -23.19 2.25 15.73
C SER A 159 -24.48 1.72 16.35
N THR A 160 -25.63 2.15 15.83
CA THR A 160 -26.95 1.61 16.21
C THR A 160 -27.52 0.90 14.99
N ASN A 161 -27.42 -0.42 14.92
CA ASN A 161 -27.79 -1.21 13.74
C ASN A 161 -27.09 -0.74 12.45
N GLY A 162 -25.81 -0.36 12.55
CA GLY A 162 -25.05 0.17 11.41
C GLY A 162 -25.41 1.61 11.03
N LEU A 163 -26.20 2.32 11.83
CA LEU A 163 -26.51 3.74 11.66
C LEU A 163 -25.69 4.62 12.62
N TYR A 164 -25.35 5.81 12.14
CA TYR A 164 -24.73 6.85 12.94
C TYR A 164 -25.70 7.41 13.98
N THR A 165 -25.19 7.60 15.20
CA THR A 165 -25.88 8.36 16.25
C THR A 165 -24.84 9.18 17.03
N ALA A 166 -25.18 10.43 17.36
CA ALA A 166 -24.24 11.35 18.04
C ALA A 166 -23.76 10.84 19.41
N ALA A 167 -24.53 9.96 20.07
CA ALA A 167 -24.14 9.32 21.32
C ALA A 167 -23.08 8.20 21.16
N ARG A 168 -22.93 7.66 19.94
CA ARG A 168 -22.02 6.55 19.61
C ARG A 168 -20.91 6.95 18.63
N ARG A 169 -20.61 8.25 18.55
CA ARG A 169 -19.52 8.80 17.73
C ARG A 169 -18.13 8.48 18.29
N LYS A 170 -17.14 8.34 17.41
CA LYS A 170 -15.72 8.17 17.72
C LYS A 170 -14.97 9.50 17.54
N ASP A 171 -13.71 9.52 17.95
CA ASP A 171 -12.83 10.68 18.02
C ASP A 171 -11.74 10.69 16.94
N ASN A 172 -12.08 10.24 15.73
CA ASN A 172 -11.19 10.29 14.55
C ASN A 172 -11.63 11.32 13.49
N GLY A 173 -12.32 12.38 13.91
CA GLY A 173 -12.77 13.49 13.07
C GLY A 173 -11.67 14.50 12.78
N ASP A 174 -10.46 14.03 12.46
CA ASP A 174 -9.27 14.87 12.36
C ASP A 174 -9.38 15.93 11.24
N VAL A 175 -8.89 17.14 11.49
CA VAL A 175 -8.86 18.24 10.49
C VAL A 175 -7.42 18.66 10.22
N ALA A 176 -7.05 18.77 8.95
CA ALA A 176 -5.69 19.14 8.57
C ALA A 176 -5.61 20.18 7.46
N THR A 177 -4.63 21.08 7.55
CA THR A 177 -4.26 22.01 6.47
C THR A 177 -2.77 21.89 6.16
N ASN A 178 -2.40 21.99 4.88
CA ASN A 178 -0.99 22.04 4.47
C ASN A 178 -0.42 23.47 4.51
N SER A 179 -1.22 24.45 4.94
CA SER A 179 -0.81 25.85 5.05
C SER A 179 0.05 26.09 6.29
N GLY A 180 1.18 26.76 6.12
CA GLY A 180 2.09 27.18 7.20
C GLY A 180 1.83 28.60 7.73
N LEU A 181 0.60 29.11 7.60
CA LEU A 181 0.24 30.48 8.02
C LEU A 181 -0.23 30.54 9.49
N VAL A 182 -0.13 31.74 10.10
CA VAL A 182 -0.80 32.03 11.38
C VAL A 182 -2.32 31.92 11.19
N ASN A 183 -3.03 31.25 12.09
CA ASN A 183 -4.46 30.93 11.98
C ASN A 183 -4.81 30.10 10.72
N SER A 184 -3.85 29.33 10.21
CA SER A 184 -4.05 28.38 9.09
C SER A 184 -5.23 27.43 9.31
N LEU A 185 -5.58 27.14 10.56
CA LEU A 185 -6.82 26.52 10.95
C LEU A 185 -7.51 27.37 12.04
N SER A 186 -8.60 28.04 11.66
CA SER A 186 -9.47 28.77 12.59
C SER A 186 -10.67 27.89 12.93
N VAL A 187 -10.60 27.27 14.12
CA VAL A 187 -11.61 26.36 14.65
C VAL A 187 -12.81 27.15 15.20
N GLY A 188 -12.66 28.42 15.58
CA GLY A 188 -13.76 29.21 16.16
C GLY A 188 -14.45 28.44 17.31
N ASN A 189 -15.78 28.33 17.28
CA ASN A 189 -16.57 27.53 18.23
C ASN A 189 -16.84 26.08 17.76
N ALA A 190 -15.96 25.50 16.92
CA ALA A 190 -16.15 24.15 16.41
C ALA A 190 -15.85 23.05 17.45
N ASP A 191 -16.57 21.94 17.35
CA ASP A 191 -16.39 20.68 18.11
C ASP A 191 -15.63 19.68 17.25
N ILE A 192 -14.30 19.65 17.37
CA ILE A 192 -13.42 18.74 16.64
C ILE A 192 -13.11 17.55 17.54
N ARG A 193 -13.77 16.42 17.30
CA ARG A 193 -13.48 15.16 17.98
C ARG A 193 -12.39 14.41 17.23
N GLY A 194 -11.16 14.85 17.44
CA GLY A 194 -9.98 14.34 16.76
C GLY A 194 -8.82 15.29 16.95
N ARG A 195 -7.82 15.14 16.09
CA ARG A 195 -6.60 15.96 16.07
C ARG A 195 -6.67 17.03 15.00
N VAL A 196 -5.92 18.09 15.22
CA VAL A 196 -5.68 19.14 14.24
C VAL A 196 -4.22 19.14 13.81
N SER A 197 -3.98 19.26 12.51
CA SER A 197 -2.62 19.31 11.97
C SER A 197 -2.48 20.44 10.96
N THR A 198 -1.40 21.21 11.06
CA THR A 198 -1.08 22.31 10.14
C THR A 198 0.22 22.02 9.40
N GLY A 199 0.49 22.73 8.30
CA GLY A 199 1.78 22.63 7.63
C GLY A 199 2.89 23.21 8.51
N PRO A 200 4.17 22.94 8.18
CA PRO A 200 5.32 23.46 8.94
C PRO A 200 5.23 24.97 9.19
N GLY A 201 5.27 25.37 10.46
CA GLY A 201 5.18 26.78 10.89
C GLY A 201 3.76 27.35 10.94
N GLY A 202 2.73 26.54 10.67
CA GLY A 202 1.33 26.91 10.83
C GLY A 202 0.90 27.01 12.30
N SER A 203 -0.15 27.78 12.56
CA SER A 203 -0.80 27.80 13.87
C SER A 203 -2.28 27.50 13.79
N VAL A 204 -2.79 26.87 14.84
CA VAL A 204 -4.22 26.62 15.04
C VAL A 204 -4.76 27.69 16.00
N SER A 205 -5.84 28.35 15.60
CA SER A 205 -6.60 29.25 16.45
C SER A 205 -7.96 28.63 16.79
N ILE A 206 -8.35 28.72 18.05
CA ILE A 206 -9.62 28.21 18.55
C ILE A 206 -10.37 29.33 19.28
N GLY A 207 -11.68 29.42 19.04
CA GLY A 207 -12.56 30.36 19.74
C GLY A 207 -12.83 29.91 21.17
N ALA A 208 -13.41 30.82 21.97
CA ALA A 208 -13.60 30.63 23.41
C ALA A 208 -14.46 29.39 23.78
N SER A 209 -15.31 28.94 22.86
CA SER A 209 -16.18 27.76 23.03
C SER A 209 -15.82 26.59 22.11
N GLY A 210 -14.71 26.67 21.36
CA GLY A 210 -14.24 25.56 20.54
C GLY A 210 -13.51 24.52 21.37
N ALA A 211 -13.57 23.25 20.95
CA ALA A 211 -12.86 22.16 21.60
C ALA A 211 -12.24 21.21 20.57
N VAL A 212 -10.97 20.84 20.78
CA VAL A 212 -10.25 19.83 19.99
C VAL A 212 -9.70 18.79 20.95
N GLY A 213 -10.03 17.52 20.77
CA GLY A 213 -9.58 16.47 21.68
C GLY A 213 -10.28 15.14 21.48
N ASN A 214 -9.92 14.16 22.31
CA ASN A 214 -10.58 12.87 22.37
C ASN A 214 -11.97 12.92 23.00
N ALA A 215 -12.67 11.79 22.97
CA ALA A 215 -14.00 11.68 23.55
C ALA A 215 -14.06 12.10 25.04
N ALA A 216 -13.01 11.84 25.82
CA ALA A 216 -12.96 12.19 27.24
C ALA A 216 -12.78 13.71 27.48
N TRP A 217 -11.96 14.39 26.67
CA TRP A 217 -11.78 15.84 26.70
C TRP A 217 -13.10 16.56 26.48
N HIS A 218 -13.85 16.10 25.49
CA HIS A 218 -15.18 16.62 25.17
C HIS A 218 -16.23 16.25 26.23
N ALA A 219 -16.20 15.04 26.77
CA ALA A 219 -17.12 14.62 27.83
C ALA A 219 -16.93 15.38 29.14
N ALA A 220 -15.70 15.84 29.41
CA ALA A 220 -15.38 16.70 30.55
C ALA A 220 -15.83 18.16 30.37
N GLY A 221 -16.36 18.53 29.20
CA GLY A 221 -16.78 19.91 28.90
C GLY A 221 -15.60 20.87 28.78
N ASN A 222 -14.41 20.38 28.43
CA ASN A 222 -13.23 21.22 28.28
C ASN A 222 -13.29 22.01 26.98
N ASN A 223 -12.85 23.26 27.04
CA ASN A 223 -12.64 24.11 25.86
C ASN A 223 -11.14 24.18 25.53
N GLY A 224 -10.84 24.54 24.29
CA GLY A 224 -9.47 24.61 23.78
C GLY A 224 -8.97 23.28 23.23
N ILE A 225 -7.67 23.24 22.95
CA ILE A 225 -7.00 22.09 22.35
C ILE A 225 -6.40 21.23 23.46
N GLN A 226 -6.76 19.95 23.49
CA GLN A 226 -6.15 18.97 24.37
C GLN A 226 -4.62 18.91 24.12
N PRO A 227 -3.78 18.89 25.17
CA PRO A 227 -2.34 18.75 25.00
C PRO A 227 -1.98 17.53 24.13
N GLY A 228 -1.18 17.75 23.09
CA GLY A 228 -0.78 16.71 22.12
C GLY A 228 -1.79 16.43 20.98
N TYR A 229 -2.88 17.19 20.88
CA TYR A 229 -3.88 17.05 19.80
C TYR A 229 -3.74 18.09 18.68
N ALA A 230 -2.72 18.94 18.75
CA ALA A 230 -2.30 19.82 17.66
C ALA A 230 -0.87 19.48 17.22
N THR A 231 -0.65 19.38 15.90
CA THR A 231 0.67 19.27 15.29
C THR A 231 0.85 20.26 14.13
N ASP A 232 2.10 20.55 13.78
CA ASP A 232 2.51 21.45 12.70
C ASP A 232 3.40 20.74 11.67
N ASP A 233 3.34 19.41 11.63
CA ASP A 233 4.21 18.55 10.82
C ASP A 233 3.50 17.94 9.61
N MET A 234 2.37 18.50 9.21
CA MET A 234 1.59 17.97 8.10
C MET A 234 2.33 18.20 6.78
N ASN A 235 2.69 17.11 6.11
CA ASN A 235 3.39 17.13 4.84
C ASN A 235 2.72 16.12 3.87
N VAL A 236 1.58 16.52 3.32
CA VAL A 236 0.92 15.76 2.24
C VAL A 236 0.83 16.62 0.99
N ASN A 237 1.20 16.02 -0.15
CA ASN A 237 1.14 16.66 -1.44
C ASN A 237 -0.29 16.55 -2.01
N PHE A 238 -0.93 17.69 -2.22
CA PHE A 238 -2.17 17.81 -2.99
C PHE A 238 -1.82 18.39 -4.38
N PRO A 239 -1.56 17.53 -5.40
CA PRO A 239 -1.28 18.01 -6.75
C PRO A 239 -2.50 18.74 -7.32
N ASP A 240 -2.26 19.75 -8.14
CA ASP A 240 -3.35 20.48 -8.76
C ASP A 240 -4.07 19.61 -9.78
N VAL A 241 -5.40 19.65 -9.75
CA VAL A 241 -6.23 18.93 -10.72
C VAL A 241 -6.15 19.68 -12.04
N VAL A 242 -5.44 19.11 -13.01
CA VAL A 242 -5.41 19.62 -14.38
C VAL A 242 -6.72 19.25 -15.06
N ALA A 243 -7.37 20.23 -15.70
CA ALA A 243 -8.59 19.97 -16.45
C ALA A 243 -8.32 18.89 -17.52
N PRO A 244 -9.17 17.86 -17.65
CA PRO A 244 -8.97 16.77 -18.61
C PRO A 244 -9.02 17.26 -20.06
N PHE A 245 -9.60 18.44 -20.31
CA PHE A 245 -9.67 19.11 -21.60
C PHE A 245 -9.84 20.62 -21.41
N THR A 246 -9.39 21.41 -22.40
CA THR A 246 -9.60 22.87 -22.47
C THR A 246 -10.94 23.22 -23.10
N ILE A 247 -11.49 22.33 -23.94
CA ILE A 247 -12.81 22.44 -24.57
C ILE A 247 -13.46 21.06 -24.45
N GLY A 248 -14.60 20.99 -23.77
CA GLY A 248 -15.45 19.80 -23.74
C GLY A 248 -16.54 19.94 -24.77
N LEU A 249 -16.75 18.93 -25.61
CA LEU A 249 -17.94 18.89 -26.45
C LEU A 249 -19.16 18.77 -25.53
N PRO A 250 -20.13 19.70 -25.57
CA PRO A 250 -21.34 19.57 -24.78
C PRO A 250 -22.10 18.32 -25.25
N PRO A 251 -22.80 17.61 -24.34
CA PRO A 251 -23.63 16.48 -24.73
C PRO A 251 -24.64 16.91 -25.79
N ALA A 252 -24.71 16.20 -26.91
CA ALA A 252 -25.64 16.52 -27.97
C ALA A 252 -27.09 16.16 -27.56
N PRO A 253 -28.10 16.86 -28.07
CA PRO A 253 -29.49 16.43 -27.92
C PRO A 253 -29.71 15.11 -28.66
N GLY A 254 -30.67 14.32 -28.20
CA GLY A 254 -30.97 13.02 -28.82
C GLY A 254 -32.24 12.39 -28.28
N ILE A 255 -32.71 11.37 -28.98
CA ILE A 255 -33.92 10.64 -28.64
C ILE A 255 -33.51 9.34 -27.95
N VAL A 256 -33.94 9.17 -26.70
CA VAL A 256 -33.73 7.92 -25.93
C VAL A 256 -35.11 7.37 -25.55
N GLY A 257 -35.42 6.16 -26.00
CA GLY A 257 -36.72 5.53 -25.70
C GLY A 257 -37.95 6.31 -26.20
N GLY A 258 -37.82 7.09 -27.27
CA GLY A 258 -38.92 7.87 -27.86
C GLY A 258 -39.14 9.26 -27.23
N THR A 259 -38.42 9.61 -26.17
CA THR A 259 -38.45 10.95 -25.58
C THR A 259 -37.27 11.78 -26.09
N ASN A 260 -37.52 13.03 -26.48
CA ASN A 260 -36.48 13.94 -26.94
C ASN A 260 -35.82 14.62 -25.74
N TYR A 261 -34.49 14.49 -25.62
CA TYR A 261 -33.71 15.09 -24.54
C TYR A 261 -32.79 16.16 -25.12
N ASN A 262 -32.73 17.31 -24.43
CA ASN A 262 -31.82 18.40 -24.78
C ASN A 262 -30.34 18.02 -24.60
N TYR A 263 -30.04 17.02 -23.77
CA TYR A 263 -28.70 16.52 -23.50
C TYR A 263 -28.74 15.00 -23.33
N VAL A 264 -27.97 14.26 -24.14
CA VAL A 264 -27.81 12.81 -24.02
C VAL A 264 -26.35 12.51 -23.66
N LEU A 265 -26.15 11.95 -22.46
CA LEU A 265 -24.85 11.48 -21.98
C LEU A 265 -24.63 10.04 -22.47
N ALA A 266 -24.16 9.88 -23.71
CA ALA A 266 -23.68 8.59 -24.18
C ALA A 266 -22.24 8.40 -23.70
N GLY A 267 -21.96 7.31 -22.98
CA GLY A 267 -20.57 6.89 -22.75
C GLY A 267 -19.95 6.58 -24.11
N GLU A 268 -18.85 7.24 -24.46
CA GLU A 268 -18.27 7.10 -25.79
C GLU A 268 -17.93 5.64 -26.12
N PRO A 269 -18.37 5.10 -27.28
CA PRO A 269 -17.62 4.06 -27.94
C PRO A 269 -16.38 4.71 -28.54
N GLY A 270 -15.20 4.31 -28.05
CA GLY A 270 -13.91 4.84 -28.53
C GLY A 270 -13.82 4.83 -30.05
N VAL A 271 -13.45 5.99 -30.61
CA VAL A 271 -13.17 6.12 -32.04
C VAL A 271 -11.77 5.56 -32.29
N ALA A 272 -11.74 4.43 -32.98
CA ALA A 272 -10.55 3.97 -33.69
C ALA A 272 -10.19 5.03 -34.76
N GLY A 273 -8.98 5.57 -34.65
CA GLY A 273 -8.27 6.36 -35.63
C GLY A 273 -6.78 6.14 -35.43
#